data_AF-A0A7Y2K6T8-F1
#
_entry.id   AF-A0A7Y2K6T8-F1
#
_cell.length_a   1.000
_cell.length_b   1.000
_cell.length_c   1.000
_cell.angle_alpha   90.00
_cell.angle_beta   90.00
_cell.angle_gamma   90.00
#
_symmetry.space_group_name_H-M   'P 1'
#
loop_
_entity.id
_entity.type
_entity.pdbx_description
1 polymer ?
#
loop_
_entity_poly.entity_id
_entity_poly.type
_entity_poly.pdbx_seq_one_letter_code
_entity_poly.pdbx_strand_id
1 'polypeptide(L)'
;MHRLMCIISAVLISPLTTTLSGQTMSGDSLTLDIAVITAIKNNPELKILREEIDALEANKIQSGLMPNPEFGVEAENIFGSGEFSDFKGSEVTAIISQNILLAGKISKREKVVEMDVSLAEWDYEEKRLEVITDVRMAFVQAFLAQKLIKKNKDLIKISEEFILNLKERVKAGKISPAEVSRAKIILNSLKMDLTRLEAEYFTSISKLESLIYDPGMSIKS
;
A
#
# COMPACT_ATOMS: atom_id res chain seq x y z
N MET A 1 -67.10 -20.88 35.04
CA MET A 1 -66.14 -21.99 34.82
C MET A 1 -64.78 -21.36 34.51
N HIS A 2 -63.91 -21.30 35.53
CA HIS A 2 -62.54 -21.83 35.49
C HIS A 2 -61.65 -21.32 34.36
N ARG A 3 -60.75 -20.37 34.68
CA ARG A 3 -59.26 -20.50 34.72
C ARG A 3 -58.68 -19.55 33.64
N LEU A 4 -57.54 -18.89 33.73
CA LEU A 4 -56.33 -19.10 34.51
C LEU A 4 -55.53 -17.77 34.57
N MET A 5 -54.79 -17.63 35.65
CA MET A 5 -53.83 -16.60 36.04
C MET A 5 -52.51 -16.73 35.25
N CYS A 6 -51.88 -15.63 34.80
CA CYS A 6 -50.46 -15.52 34.42
C CYS A 6 -50.05 -14.04 34.56
N ILE A 7 -49.72 -13.57 35.76
CA ILE A 7 -48.37 -13.36 36.31
C ILE A 7 -47.43 -12.61 35.36
N ILE A 8 -47.23 -11.35 35.73
CA ILE A 8 -46.27 -10.36 35.26
C ILE A 8 -44.85 -10.84 35.57
N SER A 9 -43.99 -10.94 34.55
CA SER A 9 -42.54 -11.05 34.70
C SER A 9 -41.90 -10.00 33.81
N ALA A 10 -41.37 -8.96 34.46
CA ALA A 10 -40.57 -7.92 33.85
C ALA A 10 -39.17 -8.49 33.60
N VAL A 11 -38.81 -8.67 32.33
CA VAL A 11 -37.44 -8.96 31.92
C VAL A 11 -36.78 -7.63 31.55
N LEU A 12 -35.99 -7.11 32.48
CA LEU A 12 -35.05 -6.02 32.24
C LEU A 12 -33.94 -6.54 31.31
N ILE A 13 -34.05 -6.25 30.01
CA ILE A 13 -32.98 -6.48 29.04
C ILE A 13 -32.05 -5.26 29.12
N SER A 14 -30.99 -5.38 29.91
CA SER A 14 -29.87 -4.45 29.88
C SER A 14 -29.16 -4.54 28.52
N PRO A 15 -28.90 -3.43 27.81
CA PRO A 15 -28.04 -3.46 26.64
C PRO A 15 -26.61 -3.73 27.08
N LEU A 16 -26.06 -4.88 26.66
CA LEU A 16 -24.65 -5.20 26.81
C LEU A 16 -23.86 -4.25 25.90
N THR A 17 -23.42 -3.12 26.45
CA THR A 17 -22.50 -2.21 25.76
C THR A 17 -21.19 -2.93 25.56
N THR A 18 -20.99 -3.48 24.37
CA THR A 18 -19.69 -3.98 23.94
C THR A 18 -18.82 -2.75 23.69
N THR A 19 -18.11 -2.31 24.72
CA THR A 19 -17.05 -1.31 24.59
C THR A 19 -15.96 -1.93 23.72
N LEU A 20 -15.99 -1.59 22.42
CA LEU A 20 -14.87 -1.82 21.52
C LEU A 20 -13.71 -0.98 22.05
N SER A 21 -12.83 -1.61 22.83
CA SER A 21 -11.60 -0.99 23.29
C SER A 21 -10.74 -0.75 22.06
N GLY A 22 -10.86 0.44 21.47
CA GLY A 22 -9.86 0.95 20.53
C GLY A 22 -8.53 0.97 21.28
N GLN A 23 -7.60 0.11 20.89
CA GLN A 23 -6.22 0.25 21.31
C GLN A 23 -5.72 1.57 20.73
N THR A 24 -5.65 2.57 21.61
CA THR A 24 -4.89 3.78 21.39
C THR A 24 -3.44 3.38 21.10
N MET A 25 -3.02 3.55 19.84
CA MET A 25 -1.64 3.36 19.41
C MET A 25 -0.77 4.41 20.10
N SER A 26 -0.20 4.03 21.24
CA SER A 26 0.71 4.85 22.02
C SER A 26 2.01 4.07 22.19
N GLY A 27 2.99 4.36 21.33
CA GLY A 27 4.41 4.20 21.65
C GLY A 27 5.06 2.81 21.52
N ASP A 28 4.39 1.80 20.97
CA ASP A 28 4.97 0.46 20.83
C ASP A 28 5.86 0.31 19.59
N SER A 29 6.99 -0.37 19.77
CA SER A 29 7.98 -0.70 18.74
C SER A 29 7.32 -1.20 17.44
N LEU A 30 7.77 -0.68 16.29
CA LEU A 30 7.29 -1.12 14.99
C LEU A 30 7.52 -2.63 14.82
N THR A 31 6.43 -3.40 14.78
CA THR A 31 6.46 -4.82 14.43
C THR A 31 6.26 -4.99 12.93
N LEU A 32 6.70 -6.14 12.40
CA LEU A 32 6.54 -6.45 10.98
C LEU A 32 5.07 -6.37 10.53
N ASP A 33 4.16 -6.90 11.35
CA ASP A 33 2.74 -6.93 11.01
C ASP A 33 2.14 -5.52 10.97
N ILE A 34 2.52 -4.65 11.92
CA ILE A 34 2.09 -3.25 11.92
C ILE A 34 2.65 -2.52 10.69
N ALA A 35 3.90 -2.77 10.32
CA ALA A 35 4.51 -2.17 9.14
C ALA A 35 3.76 -2.56 7.85
N VAL A 36 3.42 -3.85 7.71
CA VAL A 36 2.68 -4.35 6.54
C VAL A 36 1.26 -3.79 6.49
N ILE A 37 0.53 -3.81 7.61
CA ILE A 37 -0.84 -3.29 7.68
C ILE A 37 -0.86 -1.80 7.34
N THR A 38 0.07 -1.03 7.91
CA THR A 38 0.17 0.41 7.68
C THR A 38 0.51 0.71 6.21
N ALA A 39 1.46 -0.03 5.63
CA ALA A 39 1.84 0.13 4.23
C ALA A 39 0.66 -0.14 3.28
N ILE A 40 -0.05 -1.27 3.43
CA ILE A 40 -1.20 -1.59 2.57
C ILE A 40 -2.28 -0.50 2.69
N LYS A 41 -2.54 0.00 3.90
CA LYS A 41 -3.58 1.01 4.15
C LYS A 41 -3.24 2.38 3.54
N ASN A 42 -1.97 2.76 3.58
CA ASN A 42 -1.56 4.11 3.19
C ASN A 42 -1.06 4.21 1.75
N ASN A 43 -0.70 3.08 1.12
CA ASN A 43 -0.11 3.06 -0.22
C ASN A 43 -1.04 3.71 -1.27
N PRO A 44 -0.56 4.75 -1.99
CA PRO A 44 -1.36 5.47 -2.99
C PRO A 44 -1.61 4.65 -4.27
N GLU A 45 -0.68 3.79 -4.68
CA GLU A 45 -0.83 2.95 -5.87
C GLU A 45 -1.96 1.93 -5.68
N LEU A 46 -2.05 1.32 -4.50
CA LEU A 46 -3.17 0.43 -4.15
C LEU A 46 -4.51 1.15 -4.12
N LYS A 47 -4.54 2.44 -3.73
CA LYS A 47 -5.76 3.25 -3.78
C LYS A 47 -6.18 3.51 -5.22
N ILE A 48 -5.24 3.88 -6.09
CA ILE A 48 -5.52 4.09 -7.52
C ILE A 48 -6.12 2.84 -8.15
N LEU A 49 -5.51 1.66 -7.92
CA LEU A 49 -6.01 0.39 -8.45
C LEU A 49 -7.40 0.03 -7.91
N ARG A 50 -7.71 0.38 -6.64
CA ARG A 50 -9.06 0.20 -6.10
C ARG A 50 -10.08 1.06 -6.84
N GLU A 51 -9.78 2.33 -7.06
CA GLU A 51 -10.68 3.24 -7.79
C GLU A 51 -10.86 2.81 -9.26
N GLU A 52 -9.83 2.21 -9.87
CA GLU A 52 -9.92 1.63 -11.21
C GLU A 52 -10.87 0.44 -11.27
N ILE A 53 -10.80 -0.47 -10.28
CA ILE A 53 -11.77 -1.56 -10.14
C ILE A 53 -13.19 -0.99 -10.01
N ASP A 54 -13.41 -0.01 -9.14
CA ASP A 54 -14.73 0.60 -8.93
C ASP A 54 -15.27 1.25 -10.23
N ALA A 55 -14.40 1.89 -11.02
CA ALA A 55 -14.76 2.45 -12.31
C ALA A 55 -15.13 1.37 -13.34
N LEU A 56 -14.40 0.25 -13.38
CA LEU A 56 -14.71 -0.89 -14.25
C LEU A 56 -16.00 -1.59 -13.83
N GLU A 57 -16.29 -1.70 -12.54
CA GLU A 57 -17.57 -2.20 -12.03
C GLU A 57 -18.74 -1.30 -12.47
N ALA A 58 -18.57 0.02 -12.40
CA ALA A 58 -19.58 0.95 -12.91
C ALA A 58 -19.78 0.81 -14.45
N ASN A 59 -18.69 0.62 -15.20
CA ASN A 59 -18.75 0.36 -16.63
C ASN A 59 -19.44 -0.98 -16.96
N LYS A 60 -19.27 -2.01 -16.12
CA LYS A 60 -19.95 -3.31 -16.25
C LYS A 60 -21.46 -3.12 -16.23
N ILE A 61 -21.98 -2.30 -15.31
CA ILE A 61 -23.41 -1.98 -15.22
C ILE A 61 -23.92 -1.32 -16.52
N GLN A 62 -23.19 -0.35 -17.06
CA GLN A 62 -23.57 0.31 -18.31
C GLN A 62 -23.49 -0.62 -19.53
N SER A 63 -22.55 -1.57 -19.54
CA SER A 63 -22.30 -2.45 -20.67
C SER A 63 -23.45 -3.40 -21.00
N GLY A 64 -24.29 -3.72 -19.99
CA GLY A 64 -25.49 -4.53 -20.12
C GLY A 64 -26.71 -3.79 -20.67
N LEU A 65 -26.62 -2.47 -20.83
CA LEU A 65 -27.73 -1.65 -21.32
C LEU A 65 -27.72 -1.53 -22.86
N MET A 66 -28.93 -1.37 -23.42
CA MET A 66 -29.09 -0.99 -24.82
C MET A 66 -28.49 0.43 -25.01
N PRO A 67 -27.83 0.71 -26.15
CA PRO A 67 -27.41 2.07 -26.45
C PRO A 67 -28.59 3.06 -26.39
N ASN A 68 -28.34 4.23 -25.80
CA ASN A 68 -29.31 5.30 -25.75
C ASN A 68 -29.66 5.76 -27.18
N PRO A 69 -30.93 6.11 -27.46
CA PRO A 69 -31.28 6.71 -28.73
C PRO A 69 -30.63 8.09 -28.88
N GLU A 70 -30.25 8.45 -30.09
CA GLU A 70 -29.72 9.77 -30.42
C GLU A 70 -30.81 10.61 -31.08
N PHE A 71 -30.91 11.87 -30.66
CA PHE A 71 -31.83 12.83 -31.26
C PHE A 71 -31.02 13.95 -31.90
N GLY A 72 -31.28 14.19 -33.18
CA GLY A 72 -30.64 15.23 -33.98
C GLY A 72 -31.68 16.18 -34.56
N VAL A 73 -31.30 17.42 -34.74
CA VAL A 73 -32.05 18.39 -35.53
C VAL A 73 -31.10 18.96 -36.56
N GLU A 74 -31.49 18.87 -37.82
CA GLU A 74 -30.75 19.38 -38.97
C GLU A 74 -31.58 20.48 -39.63
N ALA A 75 -30.93 21.57 -40.00
CA ALA A 75 -31.56 22.67 -40.72
C ALA A 75 -30.78 22.91 -42.01
N GLU A 76 -31.47 22.81 -43.13
CA GLU A 76 -30.91 22.96 -44.47
C GLU A 76 -31.44 24.24 -45.15
N ASN A 77 -30.77 24.66 -46.22
CA ASN A 77 -31.17 25.80 -47.07
C ASN A 77 -31.35 27.14 -46.33
N ILE A 78 -30.61 27.35 -45.22
CA ILE A 78 -30.73 28.53 -44.35
C ILE A 78 -30.14 29.81 -45.00
N PHE A 79 -29.33 29.68 -46.06
CA PHE A 79 -28.70 30.80 -46.78
C PHE A 79 -28.85 30.66 -48.31
N GLY A 80 -30.08 30.48 -48.79
CA GLY A 80 -30.37 30.42 -50.23
C GLY A 80 -30.22 31.77 -50.96
N SER A 81 -30.20 31.73 -52.29
CA SER A 81 -30.16 32.93 -53.16
C SER A 81 -31.26 32.88 -54.22
N GLY A 82 -31.63 34.03 -54.80
CA GLY A 82 -32.73 34.12 -55.76
C GLY A 82 -34.11 33.92 -55.11
N GLU A 83 -34.97 33.08 -55.69
CA GLU A 83 -36.32 32.80 -55.14
C GLU A 83 -36.31 32.08 -53.78
N PHE A 84 -35.18 31.51 -53.37
CA PHE A 84 -34.98 30.84 -52.09
C PHE A 84 -34.18 31.69 -51.08
N SER A 85 -34.20 33.03 -51.23
CA SER A 85 -33.53 33.93 -50.29
C SER A 85 -34.10 33.85 -48.86
N ASP A 86 -33.28 34.20 -47.86
CA ASP A 86 -33.63 34.19 -46.44
C ASP A 86 -34.01 32.77 -45.95
N PHE A 87 -35.10 32.62 -45.18
CA PHE A 87 -35.60 31.34 -44.68
C PHE A 87 -36.65 30.67 -45.60
N LYS A 88 -36.94 31.25 -46.77
CA LYS A 88 -38.09 30.84 -47.59
C LYS A 88 -37.99 29.42 -48.16
N GLY A 89 -36.77 28.88 -48.27
CA GLY A 89 -36.52 27.49 -48.66
C GLY A 89 -35.97 26.60 -47.54
N SER A 90 -35.92 27.10 -46.30
CA SER A 90 -35.29 26.38 -45.20
C SER A 90 -36.10 25.15 -44.79
N GLU A 91 -35.43 24.01 -44.64
CA GLU A 91 -36.01 22.76 -44.17
C GLU A 91 -35.43 22.44 -42.80
N VAL A 92 -36.28 22.03 -41.86
CA VAL A 92 -35.85 21.58 -40.53
C VAL A 92 -36.29 20.14 -40.33
N THR A 93 -35.33 19.26 -40.16
CA THR A 93 -35.53 17.82 -40.02
C THR A 93 -35.13 17.38 -38.61
N ALA A 94 -36.06 16.74 -37.90
CA ALA A 94 -35.76 16.09 -36.63
C ALA A 94 -35.56 14.58 -36.87
N ILE A 95 -34.45 14.04 -36.36
CA ILE A 95 -34.02 12.66 -36.56
C ILE A 95 -33.92 11.99 -35.20
N ILE A 96 -34.52 10.79 -35.07
CA ILE A 96 -34.26 9.90 -33.95
C ILE A 96 -33.62 8.62 -34.49
N SER A 97 -32.47 8.25 -33.94
CA SER A 97 -31.75 7.03 -34.31
C SER A 97 -31.53 6.14 -33.09
N GLN A 98 -31.64 4.83 -33.28
CA GLN A 98 -31.35 3.86 -32.23
C GLN A 98 -30.63 2.65 -32.82
N ASN A 99 -29.46 2.35 -32.27
CA ASN A 99 -28.71 1.17 -32.63
C ASN A 99 -29.28 -0.07 -31.94
N ILE A 100 -29.93 -0.94 -32.70
CA ILE A 100 -30.44 -2.23 -32.20
C ILE A 100 -29.32 -3.27 -32.27
N LEU A 101 -28.85 -3.71 -31.11
CA LEU A 101 -27.83 -4.76 -31.03
C LEU A 101 -28.47 -6.14 -31.30
N LEU A 102 -27.89 -6.88 -32.24
CA LEU A 102 -28.32 -8.23 -32.59
C LEU A 102 -28.07 -9.24 -31.46
N ALA A 103 -28.76 -10.39 -31.53
CA ALA A 103 -28.79 -11.41 -30.49
C ALA A 103 -27.38 -11.82 -29.99
N GLY A 104 -27.17 -11.71 -28.68
CA GLY A 104 -25.94 -12.11 -27.99
C GLY A 104 -24.82 -11.07 -27.97
N LYS A 105 -24.92 -9.94 -28.70
CA LYS A 105 -23.86 -8.91 -28.68
C LYS A 105 -23.74 -8.21 -27.33
N ILE A 106 -24.86 -7.99 -26.63
CA ILE A 106 -24.87 -7.43 -25.26
C ILE A 106 -24.20 -8.40 -24.28
N SER A 107 -24.63 -9.66 -24.25
CA SER A 107 -24.04 -10.68 -23.37
C SER A 107 -22.53 -10.86 -23.59
N LYS A 108 -22.07 -10.83 -24.85
CA LYS A 108 -20.62 -10.87 -25.14
C LYS A 108 -19.89 -9.63 -24.64
N ARG A 109 -20.50 -8.45 -24.74
CA ARG A 109 -19.93 -7.20 -24.21
C ARG A 109 -19.84 -7.23 -22.69
N GLU A 110 -20.90 -7.65 -22.00
CA GLU A 110 -20.88 -7.86 -20.55
C GLU A 110 -19.76 -8.82 -20.15
N LYS A 111 -19.56 -9.90 -20.93
CA LYS A 111 -18.51 -10.87 -20.64
C LYS A 111 -17.10 -10.29 -20.78
N VAL A 112 -16.87 -9.41 -21.76
CA VAL A 112 -15.59 -8.71 -21.91
C VAL A 112 -15.34 -7.81 -20.69
N VAL A 113 -16.30 -6.98 -20.32
CA VAL A 113 -16.12 -6.06 -19.17
C VAL A 113 -15.99 -6.83 -17.85
N GLU A 114 -16.65 -7.97 -17.71
CA GLU A 114 -16.43 -8.86 -16.56
C GLU A 114 -14.99 -9.39 -16.50
N MET A 115 -14.39 -9.75 -17.65
CA MET A 115 -12.99 -10.14 -17.70
C MET A 115 -12.07 -8.96 -17.38
N ASP A 116 -12.40 -7.75 -17.82
CA ASP A 116 -11.64 -6.54 -17.52
C ASP A 116 -11.63 -6.22 -16.01
N VAL A 117 -12.79 -6.32 -15.34
CA VAL A 117 -12.88 -6.20 -13.87
C VAL A 117 -12.00 -7.25 -13.20
N SER A 118 -12.12 -8.52 -13.61
CA SER A 118 -11.32 -9.59 -13.00
C SER A 118 -9.82 -9.38 -13.22
N LEU A 119 -9.40 -8.86 -14.38
CA LEU A 119 -8.00 -8.52 -14.64
C LEU A 119 -7.52 -7.43 -13.67
N ALA A 120 -8.29 -6.35 -13.50
CA ALA A 120 -7.95 -5.27 -12.58
C ALA A 120 -7.88 -5.74 -11.10
N GLU A 121 -8.73 -6.69 -10.70
CA GLU A 121 -8.64 -7.33 -9.38
C GLU A 121 -7.33 -8.11 -9.21
N TRP A 122 -6.87 -8.80 -10.25
CA TRP A 122 -5.59 -9.50 -10.23
C TRP A 122 -4.41 -8.55 -10.20
N ASP A 123 -4.46 -7.45 -10.95
CA ASP A 123 -3.44 -6.40 -10.92
C ASP A 123 -3.35 -5.77 -9.51
N TYR A 124 -4.49 -5.55 -8.84
CA TYR A 124 -4.53 -5.12 -7.44
C TYR A 124 -3.87 -6.12 -6.49
N GLU A 125 -4.19 -7.42 -6.61
CA GLU A 125 -3.61 -8.44 -5.73
C GLU A 125 -2.11 -8.66 -5.98
N GLU A 126 -1.68 -8.61 -7.24
CA GLU A 126 -0.24 -8.62 -7.59
C GLU A 126 0.46 -7.45 -6.90
N LYS A 127 -0.08 -6.23 -7.05
CA LYS A 127 0.51 -5.05 -6.45
C LYS A 127 0.52 -5.11 -4.92
N ARG A 128 -0.54 -5.65 -4.34
CA ARG A 128 -0.67 -5.82 -2.90
C ARG A 128 0.39 -6.80 -2.37
N LEU A 129 0.64 -7.91 -3.07
CA LEU A 129 1.68 -8.87 -2.72
C LEU A 129 3.10 -8.28 -2.89
N GLU A 130 3.32 -7.47 -3.92
CA GLU A 130 4.58 -6.73 -4.12
C GLU A 130 4.86 -5.82 -2.91
N VAL A 131 3.88 -4.98 -2.52
CA VAL A 131 4.00 -4.08 -1.36
C VAL A 131 4.29 -4.86 -0.07
N ILE A 132 3.58 -5.98 0.17
CA ILE A 132 3.83 -6.84 1.33
C ILE A 132 5.26 -7.37 1.33
N THR A 133 5.74 -7.82 0.16
CA THR A 133 7.07 -8.41 0.00
C THR A 133 8.17 -7.38 0.22
N ASP A 134 8.03 -6.20 -0.38
CA ASP A 134 8.98 -5.09 -0.25
C ASP A 134 9.10 -4.62 1.20
N VAL A 135 7.97 -4.45 1.89
CA VAL A 135 7.95 -4.05 3.30
C VAL A 135 8.61 -5.11 4.18
N ARG A 136 8.30 -6.40 3.95
CA ARG A 136 8.93 -7.50 4.68
C ARG A 136 10.44 -7.54 4.48
N MET A 137 10.90 -7.40 3.24
CA MET A 137 12.32 -7.38 2.92
C MET A 137 13.04 -6.21 3.59
N ALA A 138 12.51 -4.99 3.46
CA ALA A 138 13.09 -3.80 4.07
C ALA A 138 13.12 -3.89 5.61
N PHE A 139 12.04 -4.40 6.21
CA PHE A 139 11.97 -4.59 7.66
C PHE A 139 13.00 -5.61 8.16
N VAL A 140 13.12 -6.76 7.48
CA VAL A 140 14.11 -7.80 7.86
C VAL A 140 15.53 -7.29 7.67
N GLN A 141 15.83 -6.55 6.60
CA GLN A 141 17.15 -5.94 6.39
C GLN A 141 17.49 -4.95 7.50
N ALA A 142 16.57 -4.06 7.88
CA ALA A 142 16.77 -3.11 8.97
C ALA A 142 16.98 -3.84 10.31
N PHE A 143 16.17 -4.86 10.60
CA PHE A 143 16.30 -5.67 11.81
C PHE A 143 17.66 -6.40 11.88
N LEU A 144 18.09 -7.02 10.78
CA LEU A 144 19.38 -7.70 10.70
C LEU A 144 20.54 -6.71 10.89
N ALA A 145 20.52 -5.57 10.21
CA ALA A 145 21.53 -4.53 10.36
C ALA A 145 21.62 -4.04 11.81
N GLN A 146 20.48 -3.82 12.48
CA GLN A 146 20.43 -3.44 13.90
C GLN A 146 21.12 -4.50 14.79
N LYS A 147 20.86 -5.79 14.57
CA LYS A 147 21.51 -6.88 15.32
C LYS A 147 23.01 -6.94 15.05
N LEU A 148 23.43 -6.78 13.81
CA LEU A 148 24.84 -6.78 13.42
C LEU A 148 25.59 -5.59 14.02
N ILE A 149 25.00 -4.40 14.03
CA ILE A 149 25.55 -3.21 14.71
C ILE A 149 25.82 -3.51 16.18
N LYS A 150 24.83 -4.10 16.88
CA LYS A 150 24.99 -4.46 18.31
C LYS A 150 26.13 -5.45 18.51
N LYS A 151 26.20 -6.51 17.69
CA LYS A 151 27.27 -7.52 17.77
C LYS A 151 28.64 -6.94 17.45
N ASN A 152 28.74 -6.06 16.46
CA ASN A 152 30.00 -5.44 16.10
C ASN A 152 30.50 -4.48 17.20
N LYS A 153 29.58 -3.74 17.84
CA LYS A 153 29.90 -2.92 19.03
C LYS A 153 30.46 -3.77 20.17
N ASP A 154 29.90 -4.96 20.42
CA ASP A 154 30.43 -5.90 21.40
C ASP A 154 31.86 -6.38 21.04
N LEU A 155 32.11 -6.71 19.76
CA LEU A 155 33.42 -7.13 19.27
C LEU A 155 34.48 -6.02 19.37
N ILE A 156 34.09 -4.78 19.08
CA ILE A 156 34.95 -3.60 19.25
C ILE A 156 35.39 -3.49 20.70
N LYS A 157 34.44 -3.58 21.64
CA LYS A 157 34.74 -3.51 23.09
C LYS A 157 35.72 -4.60 23.53
N ILE A 158 35.45 -5.85 23.14
CA ILE A 158 36.33 -7.00 23.46
C ILE A 158 37.74 -6.78 22.86
N SER A 159 37.82 -6.27 21.62
CA SER A 159 39.10 -6.02 20.95
C SER A 159 39.89 -4.89 21.61
N GLU A 160 39.22 -3.85 22.09
CA GLU A 160 39.84 -2.77 22.85
C GLU A 160 40.42 -3.28 24.18
N GLU A 161 39.66 -4.11 24.92
CA GLU A 161 40.13 -4.77 26.14
C GLU A 161 41.32 -5.72 25.86
N PHE A 162 41.28 -6.46 24.75
CA PHE A 162 42.39 -7.33 24.34
C PHE A 162 43.67 -6.54 24.03
N ILE A 163 43.55 -5.40 23.34
CA ILE A 163 44.69 -4.50 23.07
C ILE A 163 45.29 -3.94 24.36
N LEU A 164 44.47 -3.63 25.37
CA LEU A 164 44.96 -3.18 26.68
C LEU A 164 45.82 -4.27 27.35
N ASN A 165 45.31 -5.51 27.38
CA ASN A 165 46.06 -6.66 27.91
C ASN A 165 47.37 -6.92 27.14
N LEU A 166 47.37 -6.82 25.81
CA LEU A 166 48.59 -6.98 25.01
C LEU A 166 49.61 -5.87 25.33
N LYS A 167 49.17 -4.61 25.50
CA LYS A 167 50.07 -3.51 25.88
C LYS A 167 50.76 -3.76 27.22
N GLU A 168 50.08 -4.33 28.20
CA GLU A 168 50.68 -4.70 29.48
C GLU A 168 51.73 -5.82 29.33
N ARG A 169 51.45 -6.83 28.51
CA ARG A 169 52.40 -7.91 28.21
C ARG A 169 53.64 -7.42 27.46
N VAL A 170 53.47 -6.48 26.53
CA VAL A 170 54.60 -5.80 25.85
C VAL A 170 55.44 -5.02 26.86
N LYS A 171 54.82 -4.25 27.78
CA LYS A 171 55.54 -3.53 28.85
C LYS A 171 56.33 -4.47 29.75
N ALA A 172 55.80 -5.66 30.02
CA ALA A 172 56.48 -6.71 30.77
C ALA A 172 57.55 -7.48 29.94
N GLY A 173 57.79 -7.11 28.67
CA GLY A 173 58.76 -7.75 27.78
C GLY A 173 58.38 -9.15 27.32
N LYS A 174 57.12 -9.59 27.51
CA LYS A 174 56.69 -10.97 27.24
C LYS A 174 56.31 -11.23 25.78
N ILE A 175 55.99 -10.19 25.01
CA ILE A 175 55.58 -10.27 23.60
C ILE A 175 56.09 -9.07 22.80
N SER A 176 56.06 -9.17 21.47
CA SER A 176 56.50 -8.10 20.56
C SER A 176 55.47 -6.97 20.44
N PRO A 177 55.90 -5.68 20.34
CA PRO A 177 55.02 -4.56 19.99
C PRO A 177 54.24 -4.77 18.68
N ALA A 178 54.77 -5.60 17.77
CA ALA A 178 54.10 -5.94 16.52
C ALA A 178 52.75 -6.63 16.72
N GLU A 179 52.54 -7.37 17.83
CA GLU A 179 51.25 -8.00 18.14
C GLU A 179 50.16 -6.97 18.44
N VAL A 180 50.50 -5.90 19.17
CA VAL A 180 49.59 -4.78 19.43
C VAL A 180 49.19 -4.09 18.13
N SER A 181 50.15 -3.90 17.21
CA SER A 181 49.87 -3.31 15.89
C SER A 181 48.92 -4.18 15.06
N ARG A 182 49.11 -5.51 15.05
CA ARG A 182 48.19 -6.43 14.36
C ARG A 182 46.78 -6.37 14.96
N ALA A 183 46.67 -6.37 16.29
CA ALA A 183 45.37 -6.27 16.97
C ALA A 183 44.66 -4.93 16.66
N LYS A 184 45.41 -3.82 16.56
CA LYS A 184 44.85 -2.51 16.15
C LYS A 184 44.31 -2.52 14.72
N ILE A 185 44.94 -3.24 13.78
CA ILE A 185 44.42 -3.38 12.41
C ILE A 185 43.04 -4.05 12.43
N ILE A 186 42.89 -5.13 13.21
CA ILE A 186 41.59 -5.82 13.38
C ILE A 186 40.55 -4.88 13.98
N LEU A 187 40.90 -4.13 15.04
CA LEU A 187 40.00 -3.14 15.65
C LEU A 187 39.54 -2.08 14.64
N ASN A 188 40.47 -1.56 13.83
CA ASN A 188 40.13 -0.57 12.81
C ASN A 188 39.20 -1.16 11.73
N SER A 189 39.41 -2.41 11.33
CA SER A 189 38.49 -3.13 10.43
C SER A 189 37.09 -3.23 11.02
N LEU A 190 36.97 -3.62 12.31
CA LEU A 190 35.66 -3.69 12.99
C LEU A 190 34.98 -2.33 13.05
N LYS A 191 35.73 -1.24 13.27
CA LYS A 191 35.20 0.14 13.26
C LYS A 191 34.72 0.55 11.87
N MET A 192 35.45 0.20 10.81
CA MET A 192 35.00 0.43 9.43
C MET A 192 33.71 -0.35 9.12
N ASP A 193 33.64 -1.63 9.53
CA ASP A 193 32.43 -2.44 9.40
C ASP A 193 31.26 -1.84 10.16
N LEU A 194 31.49 -1.23 11.34
CA LEU A 194 30.43 -0.58 12.09
C LEU A 194 29.83 0.59 11.32
N THR A 195 30.67 1.46 10.77
CA THR A 195 30.21 2.59 9.96
C THR A 195 29.43 2.12 8.73
N ARG A 196 29.88 1.05 8.07
CA ARG A 196 29.16 0.44 6.95
C ARG A 196 27.78 -0.08 7.37
N LEU A 197 27.72 -0.85 8.47
CA LEU A 197 26.45 -1.40 8.99
C LEU A 197 25.48 -0.28 9.42
N GLU A 198 25.97 0.82 9.99
CA GLU A 198 25.14 1.98 10.34
C GLU A 198 24.56 2.67 9.09
N ALA A 199 25.32 2.77 8.00
CA ALA A 199 24.82 3.27 6.72
C ALA A 199 23.79 2.33 6.07
N GLU A 200 24.00 1.01 6.14
CA GLU A 200 23.06 -0.01 5.66
C GLU A 200 21.74 0.03 6.45
N TYR A 201 21.82 0.19 7.77
CA TYR A 201 20.66 0.37 8.63
C TYR A 201 19.86 1.62 8.23
N PHE A 202 20.54 2.76 8.09
CA PHE A 202 19.89 4.02 7.69
C PHE A 202 19.18 3.91 6.33
N THR A 203 19.83 3.26 5.36
CA THR A 203 19.26 3.03 4.01
C THR A 203 18.02 2.13 4.08
N SER A 204 18.08 1.05 4.88
CA SER A 204 16.97 0.11 5.05
C SER A 204 15.76 0.77 5.72
N ILE A 205 16.00 1.61 6.73
CA ILE A 205 14.96 2.38 7.42
C ILE A 205 14.33 3.41 6.49
N SER A 206 15.13 4.18 5.76
CA SER A 206 14.63 5.17 4.79
C SER A 206 13.77 4.51 3.71
N LYS A 207 14.16 3.32 3.25
CA LYS A 207 13.36 2.53 2.30
C LYS A 207 12.05 2.07 2.92
N LEU A 208 12.07 1.58 4.15
CA LEU A 208 10.87 1.15 4.88
C LEU A 208 9.89 2.32 5.09
N GLU A 209 10.39 3.49 5.49
CA GLU A 209 9.59 4.72 5.64
C GLU A 209 8.92 5.12 4.31
N SER A 210 9.67 5.05 3.19
CA SER A 210 9.11 5.34 1.86
C SER A 210 7.99 4.38 1.44
N LEU A 211 8.02 3.13 1.89
CA LEU A 211 7.04 2.10 1.55
C LEU A 211 5.79 2.17 2.44
N ILE A 212 5.92 2.61 3.69
CA ILE A 212 4.82 2.73 4.64
C ILE A 212 3.96 3.98 4.37
N TYR A 213 4.51 4.99 3.68
CA TYR A 213 3.85 6.27 3.40
C TYR A 213 3.30 6.95 4.68
N ASP A 214 3.98 6.78 5.82
CA ASP A 214 3.65 7.45 7.09
C ASP A 214 4.84 8.31 7.57
N PRO A 215 4.76 9.65 7.46
CA PRO A 215 5.84 10.55 7.89
C PRO A 215 5.96 10.70 9.42
N GLY A 216 5.05 10.11 10.22
CA GLY A 216 5.03 10.23 11.68
C GLY A 216 5.65 9.05 12.44
N MET A 217 5.99 7.95 11.77
CA MET A 217 6.36 6.69 12.43
C MET A 217 7.88 6.58 12.64
N SER A 218 8.41 7.31 13.61
CA SER A 218 9.81 7.16 14.04
C SER A 218 10.00 5.80 14.72
N ILE A 219 10.81 4.92 14.12
CA ILE A 219 11.30 3.70 14.77
C ILE A 219 12.25 4.13 15.87
N LYS A 220 11.74 4.29 17.09
CA LYS A 220 12.58 4.55 18.26
C LYS A 220 13.54 3.36 18.46
N SER A 221 14.83 3.67 18.40
CA SER A 221 15.96 2.78 18.70
C SER A 221 15.96 2.29 20.13
#